data_AF-A0A937R4N9-F1
#
_entry.id   AF-A0A937R4N9-F1
#
_cell.length_a   1.000
_cell.length_b   1.000
_cell.length_c   1.000
_cell.angle_alpha   90.00
_cell.angle_beta   90.00
_cell.angle_gamma   90.00
#
_symmetry.space_group_name_H-M   'P 1'
#
loop_
_entity.id
_entity.type
_entity.pdbx_description
1 polymer ?
#
loop_
_entity_poly.entity_id
_entity_poly.type
_entity_poly.pdbx_seq_one_letter_code
_entity_poly.pdbx_strand_id
1 'polypeptide(L)'
;AEINEPFSPDLVVLDGIDAFVDGGPATGKRVKGNVFLASNDRIAVDAAGVAVLKELGSSRSIMDKRIFHQKQISRAVDLGLGVSSPSEIDLVPADPKSQEFCDRVKSILMND
;
A
#
# COMPACT_ATOMS: atom_id res chain seq x y z
N ALA A 1 6.72 2.25 -11.52
CA ALA A 1 5.67 1.64 -12.35
C ALA A 1 6.23 1.16 -13.68
N GLU A 2 6.82 2.03 -14.52
CA GLU A 2 7.23 1.68 -15.92
C GLU A 2 8.23 0.53 -16.02
N ILE A 3 9.24 0.43 -15.14
CA ILE A 3 10.18 -0.71 -15.14
C ILE A 3 9.49 -2.08 -14.95
N ASN A 4 8.33 -2.09 -14.29
CA ASN A 4 7.59 -3.31 -13.96
C ASN A 4 6.49 -3.66 -14.97
N GLU A 5 6.27 -2.81 -15.98
CA GLU A 5 5.25 -3.02 -17.02
C GLU A 5 5.34 -4.39 -17.71
N PRO A 6 6.53 -4.93 -18.04
CA PRO A 6 6.62 -6.22 -18.74
C PRO A 6 6.27 -7.43 -17.87
N PHE A 7 6.16 -7.27 -16.55
CA PHE A 7 5.87 -8.37 -15.64
C PHE A 7 4.37 -8.43 -15.36
N SER A 8 3.83 -9.64 -15.25
CA SER A 8 2.45 -9.89 -14.80
C SER A 8 2.50 -10.95 -13.71
N PRO A 9 2.83 -10.58 -12.46
CA PRO A 9 2.98 -11.53 -11.37
C PRO A 9 1.62 -12.14 -11.03
N ASP A 10 1.60 -13.46 -10.83
CA ASP A 10 0.42 -14.16 -10.31
C ASP A 10 0.18 -13.86 -8.82
N LEU A 11 1.25 -13.49 -8.10
CA LEU A 11 1.21 -13.16 -6.68
C LEU A 11 2.30 -12.13 -6.34
N VAL A 12 1.91 -11.09 -5.61
CA VAL A 12 2.79 -10.12 -4.96
C VAL A 12 2.69 -10.35 -3.46
N VAL A 13 3.84 -10.45 -2.79
CA VAL A 13 3.94 -10.49 -1.32
C VAL A 13 4.83 -9.34 -0.88
N LEU A 14 4.34 -8.52 0.05
CA LEU A 14 5.05 -7.40 0.63
C LEU A 14 5.29 -7.68 2.11
N ASP A 15 6.57 -7.64 2.50
CA ASP A 15 7.00 -7.64 3.91
C ASP A 15 7.02 -6.21 4.45
N GLY A 16 6.17 -5.95 5.44
CA GLY A 16 6.06 -4.68 6.15
C GLY A 16 6.32 -4.83 7.65
N ILE A 17 7.10 -5.84 8.08
CA ILE A 17 7.47 -5.97 9.51
C ILE A 17 8.18 -4.71 9.99
N ASP A 18 9.14 -4.22 9.20
CA ASP A 18 9.86 -2.97 9.41
C ASP A 18 9.60 -2.02 8.23
N ALA A 19 9.09 -0.82 8.54
CA ALA A 19 8.75 0.18 7.53
C ALA A 19 9.53 1.48 7.76
N PHE A 20 10.01 2.10 6.67
CA PHE A 20 10.51 3.47 6.71
C PHE A 20 9.33 4.44 6.65
N VAL A 21 9.20 5.28 7.67
CA VAL A 21 8.20 6.36 7.71
C VAL A 21 8.77 7.70 7.27
N ASP A 22 10.10 7.85 7.23
CA ASP A 22 10.77 9.05 6.74
C ASP A 22 12.21 8.75 6.29
N GLY A 23 12.70 9.46 5.27
CA GLY A 23 14.09 9.43 4.78
C GLY A 23 14.59 8.18 4.04
N GLY A 24 13.81 7.08 4.03
CA GLY A 24 14.17 5.79 3.40
C GLY A 24 14.49 5.84 1.90
N PRO A 25 14.92 4.73 1.28
CA PRO A 25 14.95 3.35 1.81
C PRO A 25 16.33 2.88 2.36
N ALA A 26 17.39 3.69 2.25
CA ALA A 26 18.74 3.30 2.70
C ALA A 26 19.03 3.72 4.15
N THR A 27 18.64 4.94 4.52
CA THR A 27 18.74 5.51 5.86
C THR A 27 17.40 6.15 6.19
N GLY A 28 17.02 6.30 7.46
CA GLY A 28 15.75 6.94 7.79
C GLY A 28 15.10 6.43 9.07
N LYS A 29 13.95 7.04 9.42
CA LYS A 29 13.16 6.65 10.58
C LYS A 29 12.39 5.38 10.26
N ARG A 30 12.65 4.32 11.04
CA ARG A 30 11.95 3.04 10.95
C ARG A 30 10.94 2.90 12.08
N VAL A 31 9.84 2.23 11.79
CA VAL A 31 8.83 1.80 12.77
C VAL A 31 8.43 0.37 12.47
N LYS A 32 7.84 -0.30 13.48
CA LYS A 32 7.28 -1.64 13.30
C LYS A 32 5.92 -1.54 12.65
N GLY A 33 5.78 -2.10 11.46
CA GLY A 33 4.49 -2.28 10.79
C GLY A 33 3.83 -3.61 11.15
N ASN A 34 4.63 -4.65 11.41
CA ASN A 34 4.17 -6.00 11.79
C ASN A 34 3.08 -6.56 10.85
N VAL A 35 3.20 -6.30 9.55
CA VAL A 35 2.20 -6.70 8.55
C VAL A 35 2.87 -7.39 7.36
N PHE A 36 2.18 -8.37 6.80
CA PHE A 36 2.41 -8.86 5.44
C PHE A 36 1.18 -8.54 4.60
N LEU A 37 1.40 -8.14 3.34
CA LEU A 37 0.33 -7.98 2.36
C LEU A 37 0.55 -8.98 1.23
N ALA A 38 -0.54 -9.51 0.70
CA ALA A 38 -0.50 -10.39 -0.46
C ALA A 38 -1.69 -10.11 -1.39
N SER A 39 -1.44 -10.06 -2.70
CA SER A 39 -2.49 -9.94 -3.71
C SER A 39 -1.96 -10.40 -5.07
N ASN A 40 -2.86 -10.78 -5.97
CA ASN A 40 -2.55 -10.95 -7.39
C ASN A 40 -2.53 -9.60 -8.15
N ASP A 41 -2.96 -8.51 -7.52
CA ASP A 41 -2.93 -7.17 -8.08
C ASP A 41 -1.86 -6.30 -7.39
N ARG A 42 -0.86 -5.90 -8.17
CA ARG A 42 0.26 -5.07 -7.68
C ARG A 42 -0.17 -3.69 -7.18
N ILE A 43 -1.18 -3.09 -7.81
CA ILE A 43 -1.63 -1.74 -7.45
C ILE A 43 -2.49 -1.81 -6.19
N ALA A 44 -3.23 -2.91 -6.01
CA ALA A 44 -3.89 -3.18 -4.74
C ALA A 44 -2.89 -3.29 -3.58
N VAL A 45 -1.76 -3.99 -3.77
CA VAL A 45 -0.70 -4.08 -2.74
C VAL A 45 -0.07 -2.71 -2.46
N ASP A 46 0.28 -1.95 -3.49
CA ASP A 46 0.87 -0.62 -3.32
C ASP A 46 -0.10 0.34 -2.61
N ALA A 47 -1.38 0.34 -2.99
CA ALA A 47 -2.41 1.17 -2.36
C ALA A 47 -2.62 0.81 -0.88
N ALA A 48 -2.72 -0.49 -0.56
CA ALA A 48 -2.81 -0.97 0.81
C ALA A 48 -1.52 -0.65 1.61
N GLY A 49 -0.34 -0.75 0.99
CA GLY A 49 0.94 -0.38 1.58
C GLY A 49 1.01 1.11 1.93
N VAL A 50 0.50 1.99 1.05
CA VAL A 50 0.41 3.43 1.35
C VAL A 50 -0.58 3.69 2.49
N ALA A 51 -1.72 2.99 2.55
CA ALA A 51 -2.65 3.09 3.66
C ALA A 51 -2.01 2.65 5.00
N VAL A 52 -1.22 1.57 5.00
CA VAL A 52 -0.40 1.14 6.15
C VAL A 52 0.61 2.22 6.54
N LEU A 53 1.33 2.82 5.58
CA LEU A 53 2.26 3.91 5.89
C LEU A 53 1.57 5.13 6.51
N LYS A 54 0.35 5.45 6.06
CA LYS A 54 -0.46 6.52 6.66
C LYS A 54 -0.86 6.19 8.10
N GLU A 55 -1.32 4.96 8.36
CA GLU A 55 -1.62 4.47 9.72
C GLU A 55 -0.40 4.56 10.64
N LEU A 56 0.79 4.28 10.11
CA LEU A 56 2.06 4.35 10.86
C LEU A 56 2.60 5.77 11.04
N GLY A 57 1.91 6.80 10.54
CA GLY A 57 2.33 8.20 10.65
C GLY A 57 3.57 8.53 9.82
N SER A 58 3.54 8.18 8.53
CA SER A 58 4.59 8.48 7.56
C SER A 58 4.81 9.99 7.33
N SER A 59 5.80 10.33 6.51
CA SER A 59 6.14 11.68 6.12
C SER A 59 4.97 12.43 5.44
N ARG A 60 5.00 13.76 5.50
CA ARG A 60 3.96 14.63 4.89
C ARG A 60 3.72 14.36 3.42
N SER A 61 4.75 13.98 2.65
CA SER A 61 4.60 13.65 1.23
C SER A 61 3.68 12.44 0.98
N ILE A 62 3.59 11.54 1.96
CA ILE A 62 2.64 10.42 1.96
C ILE A 62 1.31 10.83 2.61
N MET A 63 1.37 11.46 3.79
CA MET A 63 0.16 11.80 4.56
C MET A 63 -0.77 12.77 3.81
N ASP A 64 -0.22 13.82 3.21
CA ASP A 64 -0.98 14.94 2.65
C ASP A 64 -1.53 14.65 1.23
N LYS A 65 -1.23 13.47 0.68
CA LYS A 65 -1.58 13.10 -0.68
C LYS A 65 -2.48 11.87 -0.71
N ARG A 66 -3.57 11.95 -1.47
CA ARG A 66 -4.52 10.83 -1.67
C ARG A 66 -3.77 9.60 -2.23
N ILE A 67 -4.10 8.39 -1.79
CA ILE A 67 -3.41 7.14 -2.16
C ILE A 67 -3.31 6.99 -3.68
N PHE A 68 -4.44 7.12 -4.40
CA PHE A 68 -4.45 6.97 -5.86
C PHE A 68 -3.84 8.15 -6.62
N HIS A 69 -3.54 9.26 -5.93
CA HIS A 69 -2.79 10.37 -6.53
C HIS A 69 -1.27 10.19 -6.38
N GLN A 70 -0.80 9.23 -5.57
CA GLN A 70 0.62 8.94 -5.46
C GLN A 70 1.20 8.67 -6.86
N LYS A 71 2.35 9.28 -7.18
CA LYS A 71 2.84 9.37 -8.57
C LYS A 71 2.97 7.99 -9.21
N GLN A 72 3.41 6.99 -8.44
CA GLN A 72 3.59 5.63 -8.91
C GLN A 72 2.25 4.91 -9.17
N ILE A 73 1.27 5.09 -8.28
CA ILE A 73 -0.06 4.49 -8.39
C ILE A 73 -0.84 5.15 -9.54
N SER A 74 -0.96 6.48 -9.55
CA SER A 74 -1.65 7.21 -10.62
C SER A 74 -1.10 6.87 -12.00
N ARG A 75 0.22 6.79 -12.16
CA ARG A 75 0.84 6.40 -13.44
C ARG A 75 0.50 4.96 -13.84
N ALA A 76 0.42 4.03 -12.88
CA ALA A 76 0.06 2.65 -13.19
C ALA A 76 -1.40 2.53 -13.62
N VAL A 77 -2.30 3.29 -12.98
CA VAL A 77 -3.71 3.39 -13.39
C VAL A 77 -3.82 3.96 -14.80
N ASP A 78 -3.07 5.02 -15.15
CA ASP A 78 -3.05 5.57 -16.50
C ASP A 78 -2.58 4.56 -17.57
N LEU A 79 -1.72 3.62 -17.17
CA LEU A 79 -1.22 2.53 -18.01
C LEU A 79 -2.17 1.31 -18.04
N GLY A 80 -3.31 1.37 -17.35
CA GLY A 80 -4.27 0.26 -17.27
C GLY A 80 -3.76 -0.93 -16.47
N LEU A 81 -2.83 -0.70 -15.53
CA LEU A 81 -2.26 -1.76 -14.69
C LEU A 81 -3.07 -1.90 -13.41
N GLY A 82 -3.72 -3.05 -13.24
CA GLY A 82 -4.44 -3.40 -12.00
C GLY A 82 -5.63 -2.50 -11.68
N VAL A 83 -5.98 -2.44 -10.40
CA VAL A 83 -7.09 -1.62 -9.88
C VAL A 83 -6.87 -0.13 -10.10
N SER A 84 -7.98 0.59 -10.34
CA SER A 84 -8.02 2.02 -10.63
C SER A 84 -8.57 2.87 -9.49
N SER A 85 -9.22 2.24 -8.50
CA SER A 85 -9.85 2.95 -7.38
C SER A 85 -9.87 2.13 -6.09
N PRO A 86 -10.03 2.78 -4.91
CA PRO A 86 -10.14 2.06 -3.64
C PRO A 86 -11.30 1.07 -3.57
N SER A 87 -12.42 1.38 -4.25
CA SER A 87 -13.62 0.53 -4.25
C SER A 87 -13.44 -0.80 -4.96
N GLU A 88 -12.38 -0.96 -5.75
CA GLU A 88 -12.03 -2.22 -6.42
C GLU A 88 -11.15 -3.12 -5.53
N ILE A 89 -10.75 -2.65 -4.34
CA ILE A 89 -9.91 -3.38 -3.41
C ILE A 89 -10.76 -3.88 -2.24
N ASP A 90 -10.79 -5.20 -2.05
CA ASP A 90 -11.30 -5.79 -0.80
C ASP A 90 -10.14 -6.25 0.09
N LEU A 91 -9.98 -5.55 1.22
CA LEU A 91 -8.99 -5.88 2.24
C LEU A 91 -9.59 -6.91 3.21
N VAL A 92 -8.94 -8.07 3.28
CA VAL A 92 -9.35 -9.22 4.09
C VAL A 92 -8.23 -9.54 5.09
N PRO A 93 -8.53 -9.68 6.39
CA PRO A 93 -7.53 -10.08 7.37
C PRO A 93 -7.15 -11.56 7.20
N ALA A 94 -5.87 -11.88 7.39
CA ALA A 94 -5.36 -13.25 7.28
C ALA A 94 -5.85 -14.15 8.43
N ASP A 95 -6.10 -13.56 9.60
CA ASP A 95 -6.62 -14.25 10.78
C ASP A 95 -7.43 -13.30 11.67
N PRO A 96 -8.17 -13.82 12.68
CA PRO A 96 -8.95 -12.97 13.59
C PRO A 96 -8.12 -11.94 14.37
N LYS A 97 -6.83 -12.18 14.60
CA LYS A 97 -5.95 -11.23 15.33
C LYS A 97 -5.62 -10.02 14.47
N SER A 98 -5.65 -10.19 13.15
CA SER A 98 -5.35 -9.15 12.15
C SER A 98 -6.55 -8.24 11.86
N GLN A 99 -7.75 -8.60 12.31
CA GLN A 99 -9.00 -7.90 12.00
C GLN A 99 -8.94 -6.40 12.35
N GLU A 100 -8.57 -6.07 13.59
CA GLU A 100 -8.58 -4.67 14.03
C GLU A 100 -7.63 -3.78 13.21
N PHE A 101 -6.45 -4.30 12.86
CA PHE A 101 -5.49 -3.57 12.03
C PHE A 101 -6.00 -3.44 10.59
N CYS A 102 -6.56 -4.52 10.04
CA CYS A 102 -7.18 -4.53 8.73
C CYS A 102 -8.29 -3.47 8.62
N ASP A 103 -9.16 -3.35 9.62
CA ASP A 103 -10.26 -2.39 9.63
C ASP A 103 -9.77 -0.93 9.63
N ARG A 104 -8.70 -0.63 10.36
CA ARG A 104 -8.08 0.72 10.34
C ARG A 104 -7.49 1.05 8.98
N VAL A 105 -6.73 0.11 8.40
CA VAL A 105 -6.15 0.27 7.06
C VAL A 105 -7.25 0.41 6.00
N LYS A 106 -8.31 -0.39 6.09
CA LYS A 106 -9.48 -0.32 5.19
C LYS A 106 -10.19 1.02 5.30
N SER A 107 -10.35 1.54 6.52
CA SER A 107 -10.93 2.87 6.75
C SER A 107 -10.09 3.97 6.09
N ILE A 108 -8.75 3.93 6.23
CA ILE A 108 -7.86 4.88 5.56
C ILE A 108 -7.99 4.75 4.04
N LEU A 109 -7.89 3.52 3.52
CA LEU A 109 -7.96 3.28 2.07
C LEU A 109 -9.25 3.82 1.44
N MET A 110 -10.39 3.69 2.13
CA MET A 110 -11.70 4.09 1.61
C MET A 110 -12.03 5.58 1.80
N ASN A 111 -11.41 6.24 2.78
CA ASN A 111 -11.71 7.65 3.11
C ASN A 111 -10.63 8.64 2.63
N ASP A 112 -9.50 8.13 2.13
CA ASP A 112 -8.46 8.91 1.48
C ASP A 112 -8.81 9.30 0.04
#